data_AF-A0AAV2HR69-F1
#
_entry.id   AF-A0AAV2HR69-F1
#
_cell.length_a   1.000
_cell.length_b   1.000
_cell.length_c   1.000
_cell.angle_alpha   90.00
_cell.angle_beta   90.00
_cell.angle_gamma   90.00
#
_symmetry.space_group_name_H-M   'P 1'
#
loop_
_entity.id
_entity.type
_entity.pdbx_description
1 polymer ?
#
loop_
_entity_poly.entity_id
_entity_poly.type
_entity_poly.pdbx_seq_one_letter_code
_entity_poly.pdbx_strand_id
1 'polypeptide(L)'
;MAAVKNIYRRVLQVLAQQPVRQASAVGSAVSGQIDVRSFDDVPGPRGVGIWPIIGTLMLYKPFTHFTAATSHELVDSLFDKYGPLVKLRLGKVSVLVSDPKDMETVFRNEGRYPFRPAIDLTSIYEKRKGLKGSLSSVNGEEWQALRTPLNRRLMKPDSASYYIEAQNAVADDFVNILGTEEKCPEDLLDVFFRFASESIGVVTFNTRLGFLDKRCTEDPMTSEFLSATKDLFRQLHKSLCGESIAHTFYRNKTY
;
A
#
# COMPACT_ATOMS: atom_id res chain seq x y z
N MET A 1 29.08 14.64 16.67
CA MET A 1 29.35 13.22 16.31
C MET A 1 28.87 12.19 17.36
N ALA A 2 28.88 12.48 18.67
CA ALA A 2 28.46 11.51 19.70
C ALA A 2 26.96 11.14 19.67
N ALA A 3 26.08 12.08 19.30
CA ALA A 3 24.63 11.85 19.23
C ALA A 3 24.22 10.83 18.13
N VAL A 4 24.92 10.83 17.00
CA VAL A 4 24.64 9.92 15.88
C VAL A 4 25.05 8.48 16.22
N LYS A 5 26.19 8.30 16.91
CA LYS A 5 26.64 6.99 17.42
C LYS A 5 25.65 6.38 18.44
N ASN A 6 25.02 7.22 19.27
CA ASN A 6 24.04 6.76 20.26
C ASN A 6 22.71 6.34 19.63
N ILE A 7 22.27 7.00 18.55
CA ILE A 7 21.08 6.61 17.80
C ILE A 7 21.33 5.26 17.09
N TYR A 8 22.50 5.09 16.48
CA TYR A 8 22.86 3.85 15.78
C TYR A 8 22.91 2.65 16.74
N ARG A 9 23.48 2.82 17.95
CA ARG A 9 23.46 1.79 19.00
C ARG A 9 22.04 1.44 19.46
N ARG A 10 21.17 2.42 19.64
CA ARG A 10 19.77 2.19 20.02
C ARG A 10 19.00 1.44 18.94
N VAL A 11 19.20 1.77 17.67
CA VAL A 11 18.57 1.07 16.54
C VAL A 11 19.05 -0.39 16.49
N LEU A 12 20.35 -0.64 16.65
CA LEU A 12 20.90 -2.01 16.69
C LEU A 12 20.37 -2.82 17.89
N GLN A 13 20.22 -2.20 19.07
CA GLN A 13 19.63 -2.86 20.24
C GLN A 13 18.15 -3.19 20.04
N VAL A 14 17.38 -2.29 19.42
CA VAL A 14 15.95 -2.54 19.11
C VAL A 14 15.80 -3.64 18.06
N LEU A 15 16.67 -3.70 17.06
CA LEU A 15 16.68 -4.77 16.06
C LEU A 15 17.11 -6.12 16.65
N ALA A 16 18.02 -6.13 17.63
CA ALA A 16 18.45 -7.35 18.32
C ALA A 16 17.42 -7.89 19.34
N GLN A 17 16.50 -7.04 19.82
CA GLN A 17 15.48 -7.39 20.79
C GLN A 17 14.14 -7.82 20.18
N GLN A 18 13.99 -7.76 18.85
CA GLN A 18 12.81 -8.36 18.21
C GLN A 18 12.97 -9.88 18.21
N PRO A 19 12.11 -10.64 18.91
CA PRO A 19 12.16 -12.09 18.83
C PRO A 19 11.84 -12.47 17.38
N VAL A 20 12.81 -13.08 16.70
CA VAL A 20 12.54 -13.86 15.50
C VAL A 20 11.65 -15.01 15.96
N ARG A 21 10.33 -14.83 15.86
CA ARG A 21 9.40 -15.94 16.03
C ARG A 21 9.67 -16.92 14.90
N GLN A 22 10.44 -17.97 15.20
CA GLN A 22 10.44 -19.16 14.38
C GLN A 22 9.01 -19.69 14.38
N ALA A 23 8.32 -19.56 13.25
CA ALA A 23 7.07 -20.26 13.02
C ALA A 23 7.42 -21.76 13.02
N SER A 24 6.97 -22.50 14.03
CA SER A 24 7.00 -23.96 13.99
C SER A 24 5.94 -24.41 12.99
N ALA A 25 6.36 -24.76 11.79
CA ALA A 25 5.51 -25.40 10.81
C ALA A 25 5.21 -26.83 11.27
N VAL A 26 3.97 -27.09 11.67
CA VAL A 26 3.46 -28.47 11.80
C VAL A 26 3.00 -28.88 10.40
N GLY A 27 3.91 -29.46 9.62
CA GLY A 27 3.64 -30.04 8.31
C GLY A 27 3.72 -31.57 8.38
N SER A 28 2.66 -32.25 7.93
CA SER A 28 2.69 -33.70 7.70
C SER A 28 3.87 -34.07 6.80
N ALA A 29 4.66 -35.05 7.24
CA ALA A 29 5.84 -35.52 6.54
C ALA A 29 5.49 -36.12 5.18
N VAL A 30 5.85 -35.40 4.10
CA VAL A 30 6.00 -36.00 2.78
C VAL A 30 7.35 -36.70 2.77
N SER A 31 7.34 -38.03 2.59
CA SER A 31 8.52 -38.87 2.56
C SER A 31 9.34 -38.62 1.28
N GLY A 32 10.20 -37.62 1.33
CA GLY A 32 11.26 -37.34 0.38
C GLY A 32 12.20 -36.36 1.05
N GLN A 33 13.50 -36.66 1.08
CA GLN A 33 14.49 -35.78 1.68
C GLN A 33 14.63 -34.56 0.75
N ILE A 34 13.77 -33.56 0.95
CA ILE A 34 13.84 -32.29 0.22
C ILE A 34 15.10 -31.61 0.74
N ASP A 35 16.14 -31.56 -0.08
CA ASP A 35 17.33 -30.76 0.18
C ASP A 35 16.94 -29.27 0.06
N VAL A 36 16.58 -28.69 1.21
CA VAL A 36 16.14 -27.29 1.29
C VAL A 36 17.37 -26.40 1.20
N ARG A 37 17.47 -25.64 0.11
CA ARG A 37 18.56 -24.66 -0.10
C ARG A 37 18.48 -23.52 0.91
N SER A 38 19.63 -22.87 1.15
CA SER A 38 19.69 -21.73 2.08
C SER A 38 18.92 -20.53 1.53
N PHE A 39 18.43 -19.67 2.43
CA PHE A 39 17.87 -18.36 2.05
C PHE A 39 18.89 -17.50 1.26
N ASP A 40 20.18 -17.73 1.48
CA ASP A 40 21.23 -17.05 0.74
C ASP A 40 21.26 -17.40 -0.75
N ASP A 41 20.77 -18.58 -1.10
CA ASP A 41 20.76 -19.11 -2.47
C ASP A 41 19.61 -18.57 -3.32
N VAL A 42 18.66 -17.84 -2.73
CA VAL A 42 17.57 -17.21 -3.47
C VAL A 42 18.15 -16.26 -4.55
N PRO A 43 17.81 -16.46 -5.84
CA PRO A 43 18.29 -15.64 -6.94
C PRO A 43 17.95 -14.15 -6.78
N GLY A 44 18.76 -13.26 -7.36
CA GLY A 44 18.50 -11.83 -7.36
C GLY A 44 19.75 -10.99 -7.59
N PRO A 45 19.63 -9.64 -7.62
CA PRO A 45 20.77 -8.75 -7.72
C PRO A 45 21.80 -9.05 -6.62
N ARG A 46 23.10 -9.11 -6.95
CA ARG A 46 24.20 -9.39 -6.00
C ARG A 46 25.21 -8.23 -5.93
N GLY A 47 26.11 -8.29 -4.96
CA GLY A 47 27.18 -7.29 -4.79
C GLY A 47 26.63 -5.92 -4.38
N VAL A 48 27.06 -4.87 -5.09
CA VAL A 48 26.61 -3.48 -4.85
C VAL A 48 25.09 -3.32 -4.91
N GLY A 49 24.40 -4.16 -5.68
CA GLY A 49 22.93 -4.21 -5.78
C GLY A 49 22.19 -4.66 -4.51
N ILE A 50 22.87 -5.26 -3.52
CA ILE A 50 22.29 -5.65 -2.21
C ILE A 50 22.68 -4.66 -1.10
N TRP A 51 23.62 -3.74 -1.36
CA TRP A 51 24.14 -2.85 -0.33
C TRP A 51 23.02 -1.93 0.21
N PRO A 52 22.92 -1.69 1.54
CA PRO A 52 21.86 -0.87 2.09
C PRO A 52 21.81 0.51 1.42
N ILE A 53 20.60 0.95 1.04
CA ILE A 53 20.31 2.24 0.40
C ILE A 53 20.79 2.32 -1.06
N ILE A 54 22.05 1.98 -1.34
CA ILE A 54 22.66 2.13 -2.68
C ILE A 54 22.16 1.06 -3.65
N GLY A 55 21.96 -0.17 -3.18
CA GLY A 55 21.51 -1.28 -4.01
C GLY A 55 20.15 -1.05 -4.66
N THR A 56 19.18 -0.55 -3.89
CA THR A 56 17.87 -0.16 -4.42
C THR A 56 17.98 1.01 -5.39
N LEU A 57 18.79 2.02 -5.06
CA LEU A 57 18.92 3.24 -5.87
C LEU A 57 19.52 2.95 -7.25
N MET A 58 20.44 1.99 -7.34
CA MET A 58 21.03 1.54 -8.60
C MET A 58 20.06 0.81 -9.53
N LEU A 59 18.88 0.40 -9.06
CA LEU A 59 17.85 -0.20 -9.92
C LEU A 59 17.04 0.84 -10.70
N TYR A 60 17.18 2.13 -10.35
CA TYR A 60 16.43 3.24 -10.95
C TYR A 60 17.38 4.25 -11.62
N LYS A 61 16.80 5.23 -12.33
CA LYS A 61 17.55 6.37 -12.87
C LYS A 61 18.42 7.06 -11.80
N PRO A 62 19.66 7.46 -12.12
CA PRO A 62 20.27 7.48 -13.46
C PRO A 62 20.98 6.17 -13.87
N PHE A 63 20.99 5.14 -13.03
CA PHE A 63 21.79 3.93 -13.27
C PHE A 63 21.12 2.94 -14.23
N THR A 64 19.79 2.98 -14.31
CA THR A 64 18.96 2.25 -15.28
C THR A 64 17.98 3.20 -15.96
N HIS A 65 17.16 2.68 -16.88
CA HIS A 65 16.06 3.45 -17.49
C HIS A 65 14.79 3.48 -16.62
N PHE A 66 14.72 2.68 -15.55
CA PHE A 66 13.52 2.57 -14.71
C PHE A 66 13.34 3.79 -13.81
N THR A 67 12.10 4.15 -13.57
CA THR A 67 11.68 5.24 -12.69
C THR A 67 10.74 4.70 -11.62
N ALA A 68 10.43 5.49 -10.59
CA ALA A 68 9.40 5.12 -9.63
C ALA A 68 8.05 4.77 -10.31
N ALA A 69 7.69 5.50 -11.37
CA ALA A 69 6.48 5.24 -12.16
C ALA A 69 6.53 3.90 -12.93
N THR A 70 7.72 3.48 -13.34
CA THR A 70 7.95 2.22 -14.08
C THR A 70 8.52 1.11 -13.20
N SER A 71 8.26 1.16 -11.88
CA SER A 71 8.72 0.14 -10.93
C SER A 71 8.15 -1.25 -11.22
N HIS A 72 6.97 -1.33 -11.85
CA HIS A 72 6.36 -2.60 -12.26
C HIS A 72 7.17 -3.25 -13.38
N GLU A 73 7.61 -2.49 -14.39
CA GLU A 73 8.50 -2.99 -15.47
C GLU A 73 9.86 -3.47 -14.91
N LEU A 74 10.38 -2.78 -13.88
CA LEU A 74 11.57 -3.25 -13.17
C LEU A 74 11.32 -4.63 -12.56
N VAL A 75 10.19 -4.81 -11.86
CA VAL A 75 9.83 -6.10 -11.24
C VAL A 75 9.71 -7.20 -12.31
N ASP A 76 9.07 -6.91 -13.44
CA ASP A 76 8.97 -7.86 -14.56
C ASP A 76 10.35 -8.27 -15.08
N SER A 77 11.24 -7.29 -15.31
CA SER A 77 12.61 -7.55 -15.76
C SER A 77 13.44 -8.39 -14.76
N LEU A 78 13.11 -8.29 -13.46
CA LEU A 78 13.76 -9.10 -12.42
C LEU A 78 13.27 -10.55 -12.47
N PHE A 79 11.98 -10.77 -12.70
CA PHE A 79 11.45 -12.12 -12.87
C PHE A 79 11.97 -12.78 -14.14
N ASP A 80 12.04 -12.05 -15.26
CA ASP A 80 12.61 -12.55 -16.51
C ASP A 80 14.07 -13.00 -16.33
N LYS A 81 14.84 -12.25 -15.53
CA LYS A 81 16.26 -12.49 -15.33
C LYS A 81 16.57 -13.56 -14.28
N TYR A 82 15.86 -13.56 -13.16
CA TYR A 82 16.21 -14.37 -11.98
C TYR A 82 15.23 -15.52 -11.74
N GLY A 83 14.13 -15.60 -12.50
CA GLY A 83 13.08 -16.58 -12.33
C GLY A 83 12.02 -16.16 -11.32
N PRO A 84 11.13 -17.08 -10.92
CA PRO A 84 9.87 -16.73 -10.24
C PRO A 84 10.03 -16.26 -8.79
N LEU A 85 11.20 -16.45 -8.20
CA LEU A 85 11.53 -16.08 -6.82
C LEU A 85 12.77 -15.19 -6.83
N VAL A 86 12.63 -13.93 -6.41
CA VAL A 86 13.71 -12.93 -6.49
C VAL A 86 13.95 -12.26 -5.17
N LYS A 87 15.14 -12.42 -4.60
CA LYS A 87 15.61 -11.70 -3.42
C LYS A 87 16.23 -10.36 -3.83
N LEU A 88 15.74 -9.30 -3.23
CA LEU A 88 16.31 -7.96 -3.35
C LEU A 88 16.20 -7.21 -2.02
N ARG A 89 16.79 -6.01 -1.96
CA ARG A 89 16.64 -5.11 -0.82
C ARG A 89 15.86 -3.89 -1.27
N LEU A 90 14.70 -3.66 -0.67
CA LEU A 90 13.88 -2.44 -0.81
C LEU A 90 13.71 -1.83 0.58
N GLY A 91 14.76 -1.17 1.08
CA GLY A 91 14.91 -0.80 2.49
C GLY A 91 15.23 -2.02 3.38
N LYS A 92 14.34 -3.02 3.42
CA LYS A 92 14.56 -4.34 4.04
C LYS A 92 14.77 -5.41 2.98
N VAL A 93 15.40 -6.52 3.38
CA VAL A 93 15.50 -7.71 2.50
C VAL A 93 14.09 -8.22 2.24
N SER A 94 13.75 -8.37 0.97
CA SER A 94 12.44 -8.77 0.48
C SER A 94 12.61 -9.86 -0.56
N VAL A 95 11.63 -10.76 -0.65
CA VAL A 95 11.54 -11.77 -1.69
C VAL A 95 10.29 -11.48 -2.51
N LEU A 96 10.47 -11.25 -3.80
CA LEU A 96 9.37 -11.17 -4.75
C LEU A 96 9.01 -12.58 -5.19
N VAL A 97 7.72 -12.83 -5.28
CA VAL A 97 7.14 -14.13 -5.62
C VAL A 97 6.17 -13.90 -6.78
N SER A 98 6.32 -14.66 -7.85
CA SER A 98 5.43 -14.59 -9.03
C SER A 98 4.66 -15.89 -9.30
N ASP A 99 5.13 -17.05 -8.83
CA ASP A 99 4.39 -18.31 -8.99
C ASP A 99 3.18 -18.35 -8.02
N PRO A 100 1.95 -18.58 -8.53
CA PRO A 100 0.77 -18.71 -7.68
C PRO A 100 0.87 -19.78 -6.59
N LYS A 101 1.60 -20.88 -6.79
CA LYS A 101 1.81 -21.94 -5.79
C LYS A 101 2.69 -21.46 -4.63
N ASP A 102 3.68 -20.64 -4.94
CA ASP A 102 4.53 -20.03 -3.92
C ASP A 102 3.74 -18.95 -3.16
N MET A 103 2.93 -18.15 -3.85
CA MET A 103 2.01 -17.19 -3.20
C MET A 103 1.05 -17.90 -2.25
N GLU A 104 0.44 -19.01 -2.67
CA GLU A 104 -0.42 -19.84 -1.81
C GLU A 104 0.33 -20.29 -0.56
N THR A 105 1.59 -20.75 -0.73
CA THR A 105 2.43 -21.17 0.39
C THR A 105 2.68 -20.01 1.36
N VAL A 106 2.96 -18.80 0.86
CA VAL A 106 3.12 -17.60 1.70
C VAL A 106 1.83 -17.29 2.45
N PHE A 107 0.68 -17.25 1.78
CA PHE A 107 -0.61 -16.91 2.41
C PHE A 107 -1.06 -17.97 3.43
N ARG A 108 -0.79 -19.26 3.19
CA ARG A 108 -1.06 -20.33 4.18
C ARG A 108 -0.23 -20.18 5.46
N ASN A 109 0.91 -19.48 5.39
CA ASN A 109 1.86 -19.32 6.50
C ASN A 109 1.93 -17.88 7.06
N GLU A 110 1.01 -16.98 6.68
CA GLU A 110 1.03 -15.55 7.10
C GLU A 110 0.78 -15.36 8.62
N GLY A 111 0.15 -16.33 9.25
CA GLY A 111 -0.19 -16.32 10.67
C GLY A 111 -1.46 -15.52 11.00
N ARG A 112 -1.73 -15.33 12.30
CA ARG A 112 -2.98 -14.68 12.77
C ARG A 112 -3.03 -13.18 12.48
N TYR A 113 -1.87 -12.53 12.43
CA TYR A 113 -1.73 -11.09 12.28
C TYR A 113 -0.83 -10.80 11.09
N PRO A 114 -1.37 -10.71 9.86
CA PRO A 114 -0.57 -10.36 8.70
C PRO A 114 0.09 -8.99 8.93
N PHE A 115 1.35 -8.86 8.51
CA PHE A 115 2.11 -7.63 8.65
C PHE A 115 2.21 -6.91 7.31
N ARG A 116 1.80 -5.65 7.28
CA ARG A 116 2.00 -4.74 6.15
C ARG A 116 2.73 -3.49 6.63
N PRO A 117 3.86 -3.12 6.00
CA PRO A 117 4.48 -1.81 6.24
C PRO A 117 3.45 -0.69 6.01
N ALA A 118 3.29 0.18 7.00
CA ALA A 118 2.44 1.36 6.87
C ALA A 118 3.05 2.37 5.90
N ILE A 119 2.21 3.23 5.33
CA ILE A 119 2.69 4.42 4.62
C ILE A 119 3.13 5.42 5.69
N ASP A 120 4.41 5.81 5.69
CA ASP A 120 4.99 6.67 6.72
C ASP A 120 4.18 7.96 6.91
N LEU A 121 3.73 8.59 5.81
CA LEU A 121 2.96 9.83 5.84
C LEU A 121 1.70 9.74 6.72
N THR A 122 0.91 8.67 6.60
CA THR A 122 -0.35 8.52 7.36
C THR A 122 -0.06 8.31 8.83
N SER A 123 0.89 7.42 9.16
CA SER A 123 1.26 7.14 10.55
C SER A 123 1.84 8.36 11.27
N ILE A 124 2.63 9.17 10.57
CA ILE A 124 3.20 10.41 11.11
C ILE A 124 2.09 11.44 11.36
N TYR A 125 1.16 11.59 10.42
CA TYR A 125 0.03 12.50 10.57
C TYR A 125 -0.85 12.12 11.78
N GLU A 126 -1.23 10.86 11.88
CA GLU A 126 -2.02 10.33 13.00
C GLU A 126 -1.34 10.64 14.34
N LYS A 127 -0.04 10.35 14.46
CA LYS A 127 0.75 10.64 15.66
C LYS A 127 0.80 12.12 16.02
N ARG A 128 1.00 13.01 15.02
CA ARG A 128 1.07 14.46 15.23
C ARG A 128 -0.26 15.05 15.69
N LYS A 129 -1.36 14.48 15.21
CA LYS A 129 -2.73 14.92 15.54
C LYS A 129 -3.31 14.21 16.76
N GLY A 130 -2.57 13.27 17.36
CA GLY A 130 -3.08 12.46 18.48
C GLY A 130 -4.24 11.54 18.09
N LEU A 131 -4.32 11.17 16.81
CA LEU A 131 -5.34 10.25 16.29
C LEU A 131 -4.94 8.80 16.57
N LYS A 132 -5.94 7.94 16.74
CA LYS A 132 -5.74 6.48 16.75
C LYS A 132 -5.36 6.02 15.35
N GLY A 133 -4.57 4.96 15.27
CA GLY A 133 -4.16 4.41 14.00
C GLY A 133 -5.34 3.80 13.23
N SER A 134 -5.36 4.01 11.92
CA SER A 134 -6.33 3.44 10.99
C SER A 134 -5.99 2.00 10.63
N LEU A 135 -6.95 1.28 10.03
CA LEU A 135 -6.76 -0.09 9.57
C LEU A 135 -5.56 -0.26 8.61
N SER A 136 -5.18 0.81 7.91
CA SER A 136 -4.03 0.85 7.00
C SER A 136 -2.69 1.18 7.67
N SER A 137 -2.68 1.71 8.90
CA SER A 137 -1.47 2.15 9.59
C SER A 137 -1.07 1.29 10.79
N VAL A 138 -2.00 0.51 11.35
CA VAL A 138 -1.74 -0.41 12.48
C VAL A 138 -1.52 -1.85 12.01
N ASN A 139 -0.85 -2.65 12.86
CA ASN A 139 -0.59 -4.07 12.65
C ASN A 139 -0.88 -4.86 13.94
N GLY A 140 -0.79 -6.18 13.90
CA GLY A 140 -0.92 -7.00 15.11
C GLY A 140 -2.33 -7.04 15.69
N GLU A 141 -2.41 -7.07 17.03
CA GLU A 141 -3.67 -7.12 17.75
C GLU A 141 -4.54 -5.88 17.56
N GLU A 142 -3.93 -4.69 17.47
CA GLU A 142 -4.64 -3.44 17.22
C GLU A 142 -5.35 -3.46 15.86
N TRP A 143 -4.65 -3.94 14.82
CA TRP A 143 -5.26 -4.17 13.52
C TRP A 143 -6.42 -5.17 13.60
N GLN A 144 -6.23 -6.30 14.30
CA GLN A 144 -7.30 -7.30 14.41
C GLN A 144 -8.52 -6.76 15.16
N ALA A 145 -8.32 -5.92 16.17
CA ALA A 145 -9.39 -5.28 16.94
C ALA A 145 -10.25 -4.35 16.06
N LEU A 146 -9.62 -3.64 15.11
CA LEU A 146 -10.34 -2.83 14.11
C LEU A 146 -10.97 -3.68 13.00
N ARG A 147 -10.24 -4.68 12.49
CA ARG A 147 -10.65 -5.51 11.35
C ARG A 147 -11.87 -6.37 11.67
N THR A 148 -11.92 -6.97 12.86
CA THR A 148 -12.95 -7.94 13.25
C THR A 148 -14.37 -7.39 13.14
N PRO A 149 -14.73 -6.25 13.75
CA PRO A 149 -16.07 -5.69 13.63
C PRO A 149 -16.38 -5.21 12.20
N LEU A 150 -15.41 -4.61 11.50
CA LEU A 150 -15.60 -4.14 10.12
C LEU A 150 -15.92 -5.29 9.16
N ASN A 151 -15.19 -6.41 9.25
CA ASN A 151 -15.45 -7.58 8.41
C ASN A 151 -16.87 -8.11 8.58
N ARG A 152 -17.41 -8.10 9.81
CA ARG A 152 -18.79 -8.55 10.08
C ARG A 152 -19.85 -7.68 9.41
N ARG A 153 -19.53 -6.42 9.12
CA ARG A 153 -20.44 -5.40 8.58
C ARG A 153 -20.24 -5.10 7.10
N LEU A 154 -19.05 -5.33 6.56
CA LEU A 154 -18.71 -4.94 5.18
C LEU A 154 -18.41 -6.14 4.28
N MET A 155 -17.96 -7.28 4.83
CA MET A 155 -17.54 -8.44 4.02
C MET A 155 -18.63 -9.53 3.93
N LYS A 156 -19.85 -9.27 4.43
CA LYS A 156 -20.97 -10.22 4.32
C LYS A 156 -21.79 -9.93 3.06
N PRO A 157 -22.27 -10.96 2.34
CA PRO A 157 -23.14 -10.78 1.18
C PRO A 157 -24.40 -9.94 1.47
N ASP A 158 -25.02 -10.14 2.64
CA ASP A 158 -26.21 -9.38 3.06
C ASP A 158 -25.91 -7.88 3.16
N SER A 159 -24.71 -7.52 3.64
CA SER A 159 -24.28 -6.13 3.75
C SER A 159 -24.08 -5.50 2.37
N ALA A 160 -23.55 -6.25 1.40
CA ALA A 160 -23.48 -5.79 0.01
C ALA A 160 -24.87 -5.63 -0.61
N SER A 161 -25.77 -6.59 -0.35
CA SER A 161 -27.13 -6.61 -0.90
C SER A 161 -27.96 -5.41 -0.46
N TYR A 162 -27.79 -4.96 0.79
CA TYR A 162 -28.46 -3.78 1.34
C TYR A 162 -28.21 -2.50 0.53
N TYR A 163 -27.03 -2.36 -0.08
CA TYR A 163 -26.66 -1.14 -0.82
C TYR A 163 -26.92 -1.24 -2.32
N ILE A 164 -27.42 -2.36 -2.86
CA ILE A 164 -27.58 -2.57 -4.32
C ILE A 164 -28.42 -1.45 -4.96
N GLU A 165 -29.59 -1.15 -4.39
CA GLU A 165 -30.48 -0.13 -4.96
C GLU A 165 -29.83 1.26 -4.97
N ALA A 166 -29.18 1.63 -3.86
CA ALA A 166 -28.49 2.92 -3.75
C ALA A 166 -27.27 3.01 -4.67
N GLN A 167 -26.53 1.91 -4.85
CA GLN A 167 -25.43 1.84 -5.81
C GLN A 167 -25.91 1.94 -7.26
N ASN A 168 -27.02 1.27 -7.59
CA ASN A 168 -27.63 1.35 -8.93
C ASN A 168 -28.03 2.80 -9.24
N ALA A 169 -28.63 3.52 -8.29
CA ALA A 169 -28.97 4.93 -8.48
C ALA A 169 -27.73 5.79 -8.78
N VAL A 170 -26.61 5.55 -8.10
CA VAL A 170 -25.34 6.26 -8.37
C VAL A 170 -24.78 5.89 -9.76
N ALA A 171 -24.91 4.62 -10.16
CA ALA A 171 -24.48 4.16 -11.48
C ALA A 171 -25.34 4.73 -12.61
N ASP A 172 -26.65 4.82 -12.43
CA ASP A 172 -27.58 5.41 -13.40
C ASP A 172 -27.25 6.89 -13.64
N ASP A 173 -26.99 7.65 -12.57
CA ASP A 173 -26.55 9.04 -12.67
C ASP A 173 -25.23 9.18 -13.43
N PHE A 174 -24.27 8.30 -13.15
CA PHE A 174 -22.99 8.27 -13.85
C PHE A 174 -23.14 7.96 -15.35
N VAL A 175 -23.95 6.94 -15.71
CA VAL A 175 -24.24 6.60 -17.11
C VAL A 175 -24.94 7.75 -17.82
N ASN A 176 -25.87 8.41 -17.15
CA ASN A 176 -26.56 9.57 -17.71
C ASN A 176 -25.61 10.73 -18.02
N ILE A 177 -24.63 11.02 -17.15
CA ILE A 177 -23.58 12.03 -17.42
C ILE A 177 -22.79 11.66 -18.67
N LEU A 178 -22.35 10.40 -18.78
CA LEU A 178 -21.57 9.94 -19.95
C LEU A 178 -22.38 9.94 -21.25
N GLY A 179 -23.69 9.69 -21.18
CA GLY A 179 -24.57 9.66 -22.35
C GLY A 179 -25.00 11.05 -22.84
N THR A 180 -24.87 12.09 -22.02
CA THR A 180 -25.39 13.43 -22.33
C THR A 180 -24.31 14.47 -22.61
N GLU A 181 -23.07 14.23 -22.19
CA GLU A 181 -21.98 15.20 -22.29
C GLU A 181 -20.77 14.57 -22.99
N GLU A 182 -20.30 15.18 -24.08
CA GLU A 182 -19.02 14.81 -24.67
C GLU A 182 -17.90 15.35 -23.78
N LYS A 183 -17.01 14.46 -23.32
CA LYS A 183 -15.94 14.77 -22.36
C LYS A 183 -14.58 14.46 -22.96
N CYS A 184 -13.60 15.33 -22.75
CA CYS A 184 -12.21 14.99 -23.01
C CYS A 184 -11.71 13.94 -21.98
N PRO A 185 -10.59 13.26 -22.25
CA PRO A 185 -10.04 12.25 -21.34
C PRO A 185 -9.81 12.74 -19.91
N GLU A 186 -9.38 13.99 -19.72
CA GLU A 186 -9.13 14.58 -18.41
C GLU A 186 -10.44 14.76 -17.62
N ASP A 187 -11.49 15.25 -18.29
CA ASP A 187 -12.79 15.41 -17.68
C ASP A 187 -13.43 14.05 -17.36
N LEU A 188 -13.21 13.03 -18.19
CA LEU A 188 -13.67 11.66 -17.90
C LEU A 188 -13.07 11.13 -16.59
N LEU A 189 -11.76 11.32 -16.38
CA LEU A 189 -11.10 10.91 -15.13
C LEU A 189 -11.70 11.60 -13.90
N ASP A 190 -12.09 12.87 -14.03
CA ASP A 190 -12.80 13.59 -12.98
C ASP A 190 -14.18 12.96 -12.69
N VAL A 191 -14.95 12.66 -13.72
CA VAL A 191 -16.28 12.02 -13.56
C VAL A 191 -16.14 10.64 -12.90
N PHE A 192 -15.14 9.83 -13.28
CA PHE A 192 -14.84 8.56 -12.61
C PHE A 192 -14.50 8.74 -11.13
N PHE A 193 -13.70 9.76 -10.80
CA PHE A 193 -13.35 10.06 -9.41
C PHE A 193 -14.58 10.46 -8.59
N ARG A 194 -15.46 11.30 -9.16
CA ARG A 194 -16.71 11.73 -8.53
C ARG A 194 -17.67 10.55 -8.34
N PHE A 195 -17.81 9.68 -9.34
CA PHE A 195 -18.59 8.45 -9.25
C PHE A 195 -18.09 7.54 -8.13
N ALA A 196 -16.79 7.24 -8.09
CA ALA A 196 -16.22 6.41 -7.04
C ALA A 196 -16.41 7.02 -5.64
N SER A 197 -16.29 8.34 -5.53
CA SER A 197 -16.51 9.08 -4.28
C SER A 197 -17.97 9.04 -3.83
N GLU A 198 -18.93 9.19 -4.75
CA GLU A 198 -20.36 9.11 -4.45
C GLU A 198 -20.74 7.69 -4.03
N SER A 199 -20.26 6.68 -4.79
CA SER A 199 -20.46 5.26 -4.54
C SER A 199 -20.01 4.85 -3.14
N ILE A 200 -18.78 5.21 -2.74
CA ILE A 200 -18.29 4.89 -1.39
C ILE A 200 -18.93 5.78 -0.31
N GLY A 201 -19.35 6.99 -0.67
CA GLY A 201 -20.07 7.91 0.20
C GLY A 201 -21.41 7.33 0.66
N VAL A 202 -22.17 6.73 -0.25
CA VAL A 202 -23.42 6.02 0.06
C VAL A 202 -23.19 4.90 1.08
N VAL A 203 -22.13 4.13 0.95
CA VAL A 203 -21.83 3.03 1.89
C VAL A 203 -21.36 3.57 3.24
N THR A 204 -20.52 4.60 3.23
CA THR A 204 -19.83 5.11 4.42
C THR A 204 -20.72 5.99 5.27
N PHE A 205 -21.50 6.87 4.63
CA PHE A 205 -22.33 7.88 5.28
C PHE A 205 -23.83 7.59 5.16
N ASN A 206 -24.23 6.55 4.43
CA ASN A 206 -25.62 6.20 4.19
C ASN A 206 -26.43 7.37 3.60
N THR A 207 -25.78 8.18 2.76
CA THR A 207 -26.38 9.33 2.07
C THR A 207 -25.70 9.59 0.74
N ARG A 208 -26.42 10.23 -0.17
CA ARG A 208 -25.87 10.86 -1.37
C ARG A 208 -25.10 12.11 -0.94
N LEU A 209 -23.87 12.28 -1.43
CA LEU A 209 -23.02 13.43 -1.14
C LEU A 209 -23.14 14.50 -2.24
N GLY A 210 -23.82 14.19 -3.34
CA GLY A 210 -24.06 15.14 -4.43
C GLY A 210 -22.85 15.32 -5.33
N PHE A 211 -21.86 14.41 -5.29
CA PHE A 211 -20.68 14.54 -6.14
C PHE A 211 -20.99 14.42 -7.61
N LEU A 212 -22.09 13.77 -8.00
CA LEU A 212 -22.52 13.66 -9.41
C LEU A 212 -23.44 14.80 -9.86
N ASP A 213 -23.86 15.70 -8.97
CA ASP A 213 -24.74 16.80 -9.33
C ASP A 213 -24.01 17.79 -10.25
N LYS A 214 -24.75 18.40 -11.19
CA LYS A 214 -24.20 19.44 -12.09
C LYS A 214 -23.65 20.65 -11.32
N ARG A 215 -24.20 20.92 -10.14
CA ARG A 215 -23.82 22.01 -9.25
C ARG A 215 -22.88 21.58 -8.12
N CYS A 216 -22.33 20.36 -8.18
CA CYS A 216 -21.40 19.82 -7.18
C CYS A 216 -20.24 20.78 -6.86
N THR A 217 -19.71 21.47 -7.89
CA THR A 217 -18.61 22.43 -7.73
C THR A 217 -19.06 23.81 -7.22
N GLU A 218 -20.36 24.08 -7.22
CA GLU A 218 -20.94 25.33 -6.69
C GLU A 218 -21.11 25.26 -5.17
N ASP A 219 -21.31 24.06 -4.61
CA ASP A 219 -21.32 23.86 -3.16
C ASP A 219 -19.89 23.86 -2.60
N PRO A 220 -19.52 24.83 -1.73
CA PRO A 220 -18.16 24.94 -1.22
C PRO A 220 -17.69 23.70 -0.47
N MET A 221 -18.58 23.05 0.30
CA MET A 221 -18.24 21.88 1.11
C MET A 221 -17.91 20.67 0.23
N THR A 222 -18.77 20.39 -0.74
CA THR A 222 -18.61 19.28 -1.69
C THR A 222 -17.35 19.45 -2.54
N SER A 223 -17.11 20.67 -3.03
CA SER A 223 -15.92 21.03 -3.80
C SER A 223 -14.63 20.90 -2.97
N GLU A 224 -14.63 21.40 -1.73
CA GLU A 224 -13.50 21.28 -0.81
C GLU A 224 -13.19 19.82 -0.49
N PHE A 225 -14.20 19.01 -0.22
CA PHE A 225 -14.03 17.60 0.09
C PHE A 225 -13.38 16.82 -1.06
N LEU A 226 -13.86 17.02 -2.29
CA LEU A 226 -13.29 16.38 -3.48
C LEU A 226 -11.84 16.83 -3.72
N SER A 227 -11.59 18.13 -3.61
CA SER A 227 -10.24 18.70 -3.78
C SER A 227 -9.26 18.15 -2.75
N ALA A 228 -9.63 18.17 -1.46
CA ALA A 228 -8.82 17.64 -0.37
C ALA A 228 -8.54 16.15 -0.53
N THR A 229 -9.52 15.37 -1.01
CA THR A 229 -9.34 13.93 -1.24
C THR A 229 -8.36 13.67 -2.38
N LYS A 230 -8.46 14.41 -3.50
CA LYS A 230 -7.48 14.32 -4.61
C LYS A 230 -6.09 14.68 -4.14
N ASP A 231 -5.95 15.74 -3.35
CA ASP A 231 -4.68 16.17 -2.82
C ASP A 231 -4.08 15.14 -1.87
N LEU A 232 -4.88 14.53 -0.99
CA LEU A 232 -4.43 13.42 -0.14
C LEU A 232 -3.81 12.29 -0.97
N PHE A 233 -4.49 11.83 -2.03
CA PHE A 233 -3.96 10.77 -2.89
C PHE A 233 -2.68 11.19 -3.62
N ARG A 234 -2.59 12.44 -4.10
CA ARG A 234 -1.35 12.98 -4.69
C ARG A 234 -0.20 13.00 -3.69
N GLN A 235 -0.43 13.43 -2.45
CA GLN A 235 0.60 13.45 -1.41
C GLN A 235 1.03 12.03 -1.01
N LEU A 236 0.09 11.09 -0.91
CA LEU A 236 0.41 9.68 -0.68
C LEU A 236 1.26 9.10 -1.82
N HIS A 237 0.89 9.37 -3.07
CA HIS A 237 1.66 8.94 -4.24
C HIS A 237 3.08 9.51 -4.23
N LYS A 238 3.23 10.82 -3.97
CA LYS A 238 4.54 11.48 -3.84
C LYS A 238 5.38 10.91 -2.71
N SER A 239 4.76 10.59 -1.58
CA SER A 239 5.44 9.95 -0.45
C SER A 239 5.93 8.54 -0.78
N LEU A 240 5.19 7.78 -1.60
CA LEU A 240 5.57 6.42 -2.01
C LEU A 240 6.63 6.43 -3.12
N CYS A 241 6.49 7.32 -4.10
CA CYS A 241 7.37 7.40 -5.26
C CYS A 241 8.65 8.21 -5.00
N GLY A 242 8.74 8.88 -3.84
CA GLY A 242 9.96 9.49 -3.36
C GLY A 242 10.48 10.63 -4.22
N GLU A 243 9.71 11.72 -4.36
CA GLU A 243 10.22 12.96 -5.00
C GLU A 243 11.42 13.59 -4.26
N SER A 244 11.89 13.04 -3.12
CA SER A 244 13.28 13.23 -2.69
C SER A 244 13.74 12.27 -1.59
N ILE A 245 14.83 11.52 -1.83
CA ILE A 245 15.65 10.90 -0.78
C ILE A 245 16.19 11.98 0.18
N ALA A 246 16.38 13.22 -0.29
CA ALA A 246 16.80 14.32 0.55
C ALA A 246 15.75 14.66 1.63
N HIS A 247 14.46 14.38 1.43
CA HIS A 247 13.43 14.67 2.43
C HIS A 247 13.58 13.80 3.69
N THR A 248 14.19 12.62 3.59
CA THR A 248 14.51 11.78 4.77
C THR A 248 15.67 12.37 5.59
N PHE A 249 16.54 13.18 4.96
CA PHE A 249 17.69 13.83 5.60
C PHE A 249 17.42 15.29 6.01
N TYR A 250 16.47 15.96 5.36
CA TYR A 250 15.99 17.28 5.74
C TYR A 250 14.86 17.14 6.76
N ARG A 251 15.20 17.31 8.05
CA ARG A 251 14.21 17.72 9.06
C ARG A 251 13.73 19.14 8.72
N ASN A 252 12.82 19.26 7.77
CA ASN A 252 12.10 20.51 7.59
C ASN A 252 11.19 20.69 8.80
N LYS A 253 11.36 21.83 9.49
CA LYS A 253 10.46 22.30 10.56
C LYS A 253 9.08 22.73 10.03
N THR A 254 8.90 22.74 8.72
CA THR A 254 7.68 23.12 8.03
C THR A 254 7.04 21.87 7.45
N TYR A 255 6.31 21.15 8.31
CA TYR A 255 5.05 20.42 8.14
C TYR A 255 4.78 19.73 9.47
#